data_AF-A0A165RBC0-F1
#
_entry.id   AF-A0A165RBC0-F1
#
_cell.length_a   1.000
_cell.length_b   1.000
_cell.length_c   1.000
_cell.angle_alpha   90.00
_cell.angle_beta   90.00
_cell.angle_gamma   90.00
#
_symmetry.space_group_name_H-M   'P 1'
#
loop_
_entity.id
_entity.type
_entity.pdbx_description
1 polymer ?
#
loop_
_entity_poly.entity_id
_entity_poly.type
_entity_poly.pdbx_seq_one_letter_code
_entity_poly.pdbx_strand_id
1 'polypeptide(L)'
;MALDIGIDLGTANVLIYVSGKGIVLNEPSVVAIDTNTNQVLAVGSEAYQMVGKTPSNIRAIRPLKDGVISDFDVTEEMLSYFIKKLNVRGIMSRPSIMICTPTNTTEIERKAILQAAEKSGGNKVYLEVEPKVAAIGAGMDIFQPRGNMVIDIGGGTSDIAVLSLGDIVASSSLRMAGDRMNQDIVNYVKDQHHLLIGERSAEQVKIQIAQVSSRTAMMIRSPKFVVEIL
;
A
#
# COMPACT_ATOMS: atom_id res chain seq x y z
N MET A 1 17.29 19.69 12.58
CA MET A 1 16.26 19.75 11.52
C MET A 1 15.24 18.69 11.81
N ALA A 2 13.95 18.97 11.59
CA ALA A 2 12.94 17.92 11.65
C ALA A 2 13.25 16.87 10.58
N LEU A 3 12.99 15.60 10.89
CA LEU A 3 13.18 14.51 9.94
C LEU A 3 12.03 14.52 8.93
N ASP A 4 12.37 14.49 7.65
CA ASP A 4 11.39 14.32 6.57
C ASP A 4 11.22 12.84 6.24
N ILE A 5 9.97 12.38 6.30
CA ILE A 5 9.59 10.98 6.15
C ILE A 5 8.56 10.87 5.03
N GLY A 6 8.78 9.95 4.09
CA GLY A 6 7.77 9.48 3.14
C GLY A 6 7.20 8.16 3.61
N ILE A 7 5.87 8.01 3.60
CA ILE A 7 5.19 6.77 3.94
C ILE A 7 4.30 6.37 2.76
N ASP A 8 4.53 5.16 2.26
CA ASP A 8 3.55 4.45 1.45
C ASP A 8 2.71 3.59 2.41
N LEU A 9 1.45 3.96 2.59
CA LEU A 9 0.51 3.30 3.49
C LEU A 9 -0.34 2.29 2.70
N GLY A 10 0.35 1.31 2.12
CA GLY A 10 -0.26 0.34 1.22
C GLY A 10 -1.14 -0.71 1.92
N THR A 11 -2.10 -1.25 1.17
CA THR A 11 -3.02 -2.32 1.64
C THR A 11 -2.29 -3.61 2.02
N ALA A 12 -1.17 -3.91 1.36
CA ALA A 12 -0.37 -5.11 1.60
C ALA A 12 0.88 -4.83 2.44
N ASN A 13 1.61 -3.76 2.15
CA ASN A 13 2.85 -3.40 2.83
C ASN A 13 2.88 -1.91 3.14
N VAL A 14 3.59 -1.55 4.21
CA VAL A 14 3.98 -0.18 4.53
C VAL A 14 5.46 -0.02 4.21
N LEU A 15 5.79 1.01 3.44
CA LEU A 15 7.17 1.41 3.21
C LEU A 15 7.42 2.77 3.84
N ILE A 16 8.57 2.92 4.49
CA ILE A 16 9.00 4.21 5.05
C ILE A 16 10.36 4.59 4.48
N TYR A 17 10.39 5.77 3.86
CA TYR A 17 11.57 6.45 3.39
C TYR A 17 11.94 7.57 4.37
N VAL A 18 13.23 7.69 4.70
CA VAL A 18 13.76 8.81 5.47
C VAL A 18 14.74 9.58 4.61
N SER A 19 14.55 10.90 4.52
CA SER A 19 15.44 11.78 3.75
C SER A 19 16.90 11.60 4.15
N GLY A 20 17.75 11.36 3.15
CA GLY A 20 19.18 11.08 3.33
C GLY A 20 19.53 9.67 3.80
N LYS A 21 18.55 8.80 4.08
CA LYS A 21 18.77 7.39 4.45
C LYS A 21 18.23 6.38 3.45
N GLY A 22 17.26 6.77 2.62
CA GLY A 22 16.58 5.83 1.74
C GLY A 22 15.38 5.15 2.40
N ILE A 23 14.97 4.02 1.84
CA ILE A 23 13.93 3.15 2.41
C ILE A 23 14.52 2.45 3.64
N VAL A 24 13.94 2.71 4.81
CA VAL A 24 14.40 2.18 6.11
C VAL A 24 13.43 1.16 6.69
N LEU A 25 12.22 1.05 6.12
CA LEU A 25 11.21 0.08 6.52
C LEU A 25 10.44 -0.41 5.29
N ASN A 26 10.20 -1.71 5.24
CA ASN A 26 9.31 -2.39 4.30
C ASN A 26 8.72 -3.59 5.04
N GLU A 27 7.49 -3.45 5.55
CA GLU A 27 6.84 -4.44 6.41
C GLU A 27 5.39 -4.66 5.95
N PRO A 28 4.83 -5.87 6.09
CA PRO A 28 3.41 -6.12 5.85
C PRO A 28 2.49 -5.21 6.68
N SER A 29 1.38 -4.78 6.09
CA SER A 29 0.34 -3.99 6.76
C SER A 29 -0.56 -4.88 7.62
N VAL A 30 0.01 -5.54 8.63
CA VAL A 30 -0.69 -6.50 9.50
C VAL A 30 -0.39 -6.24 10.97
N VAL A 31 -1.43 -6.33 11.79
CA VAL A 31 -1.35 -6.24 13.25
C VAL A 31 -2.00 -7.46 13.87
N ALA A 32 -1.32 -8.12 14.81
CA ALA A 32 -1.90 -9.19 15.62
C ALA A 32 -2.33 -8.63 16.97
N ILE A 33 -3.59 -8.84 17.34
CA ILE A 33 -4.14 -8.41 18.63
C ILE A 33 -4.66 -9.59 19.44
N ASP A 34 -4.57 -9.49 20.76
CA ASP A 34 -5.31 -10.36 21.67
C ASP A 34 -6.78 -9.89 21.73
N THR A 35 -7.73 -10.78 21.46
CA THR A 35 -9.16 -10.41 21.35
C THR A 35 -9.84 -10.19 22.69
N ASN A 36 -9.23 -10.61 23.80
CA ASN A 36 -9.79 -10.41 25.15
C ASN A 36 -9.40 -9.05 25.71
N THR A 37 -8.19 -8.59 25.38
CA THR A 37 -7.59 -7.37 25.93
C THR A 37 -7.48 -6.23 24.92
N ASN A 38 -7.66 -6.52 23.63
CA ASN A 38 -7.37 -5.63 22.49
C ASN A 38 -5.92 -5.13 22.45
N GLN A 39 -4.99 -5.80 23.15
CA GLN A 39 -3.59 -5.42 23.12
C GLN A 39 -2.92 -5.89 21.83
N VAL A 40 -2.09 -5.02 21.26
CA VAL A 40 -1.22 -5.36 20.12
C VAL A 40 -0.12 -6.32 20.60
N LEU A 41 -0.06 -7.50 19.98
CA LEU A 41 0.92 -8.53 20.27
C LEU A 41 2.11 -8.46 19.30
N ALA A 42 1.84 -8.16 18.03
CA ALA A 42 2.85 -8.06 16.98
C ALA A 42 2.38 -7.14 15.85
N VAL A 43 3.32 -6.60 15.09
CA VAL A 43 3.07 -5.74 13.91
C VAL A 43 4.04 -6.14 12.80
N GLY A 44 3.62 -6.01 11.54
CA GLY A 44 4.50 -6.26 10.39
C GLY A 44 4.71 -7.74 10.13
N SER A 45 5.94 -8.13 9.82
CA SER A 45 6.30 -9.50 9.44
C SER A 45 5.93 -10.53 10.52
N GLU A 46 6.08 -10.20 11.80
CA GLU A 46 5.71 -11.08 12.91
C GLU A 46 4.21 -11.36 12.94
N ALA A 47 3.39 -10.32 12.77
CA ALA A 47 1.93 -10.46 12.70
C ALA A 47 1.49 -11.21 11.42
N TYR A 48 2.12 -10.91 10.28
CA TYR A 48 1.83 -11.59 9.01
C TYR A 48 2.11 -13.11 9.09
N GLN A 49 3.11 -13.54 9.87
CA GLN A 49 3.37 -14.96 10.07
C GLN A 49 2.22 -15.70 10.76
N MET A 50 1.41 -14.99 11.54
CA MET A 50 0.27 -15.54 12.28
C MET A 50 -1.00 -15.66 11.43
N VAL A 51 -1.07 -15.03 10.25
CA VAL A 51 -2.26 -15.05 9.39
C VAL A 51 -2.68 -16.49 9.06
N GLY A 52 -3.92 -16.84 9.41
CA GLY A 52 -4.49 -18.18 9.22
C GLY A 52 -3.95 -19.26 10.18
N LYS A 53 -3.16 -18.87 11.19
CA LYS A 53 -2.51 -19.77 12.16
C LYS A 53 -2.73 -19.35 13.62
N THR A 54 -3.60 -18.38 13.88
CA THR A 54 -3.84 -17.88 15.23
C THR A 54 -4.76 -18.81 16.04
N PRO A 55 -4.56 -18.93 17.37
CA PRO A 55 -5.57 -19.47 18.26
C PRO A 55 -6.79 -18.54 18.33
N SER A 56 -7.90 -19.02 18.91
CA SER A 56 -9.17 -18.28 18.95
C SER A 56 -9.10 -16.91 19.65
N ASN A 57 -8.14 -16.72 20.55
CA ASN A 57 -7.94 -15.46 21.29
C ASN A 57 -7.00 -14.47 20.59
N ILE A 58 -6.46 -14.79 19.40
CA ILE A 58 -5.58 -13.90 18.65
C ILE A 58 -6.18 -13.66 17.27
N ARG A 59 -6.21 -12.39 16.85
CA ARG A 59 -6.68 -11.99 15.54
C ARG A 59 -5.61 -11.19 14.82
N ALA A 60 -5.20 -11.67 13.64
CA ALA A 60 -4.40 -10.90 12.69
C ALA A 60 -5.33 -10.04 11.83
N ILE A 61 -5.08 -8.73 11.79
CA ILE A 61 -5.91 -7.71 11.15
C ILE A 61 -5.06 -6.98 10.12
N ARG A 62 -5.60 -6.80 8.91
CA ARG A 62 -5.11 -5.83 7.92
C ARG A 62 -5.93 -4.56 8.09
N PRO A 63 -5.37 -3.47 8.67
CA PRO A 63 -6.16 -2.31 9.00
C PRO A 63 -6.46 -1.43 7.79
N LEU A 64 -5.80 -1.70 6.65
CA LEU A 64 -6.01 -1.06 5.37
C LEU A 64 -6.66 -2.04 4.41
N LYS A 65 -7.66 -1.57 3.65
CA LYS A 65 -8.34 -2.34 2.62
C LYS A 65 -8.69 -1.43 1.45
N ASP A 66 -8.39 -1.89 0.24
CA ASP A 66 -8.63 -1.15 -1.00
C ASP A 66 -8.08 0.30 -0.95
N GLY A 67 -6.90 0.48 -0.33
CA GLY A 67 -6.25 1.80 -0.18
C GLY A 67 -6.87 2.71 0.90
N VAL A 68 -7.79 2.18 1.71
CA VAL A 68 -8.55 2.94 2.71
C VAL A 68 -8.32 2.37 4.11
N ILE A 69 -8.32 3.25 5.13
CA ILE A 69 -8.32 2.86 6.54
C ILE A 69 -9.66 2.19 6.87
N SER A 70 -9.61 0.90 7.13
CA SER A 70 -10.78 0.10 7.54
C SER A 70 -10.90 -0.01 9.06
N ASP A 71 -9.79 0.15 9.78
CA ASP A 71 -9.72 0.21 11.24
C ASP A 71 -8.75 1.32 11.65
N PHE A 72 -9.29 2.42 12.18
CA PHE A 72 -8.52 3.61 12.53
C PHE A 72 -7.56 3.34 13.70
N ASP A 73 -8.06 2.73 14.77
CA ASP A 73 -7.28 2.51 16.00
C ASP A 73 -6.12 1.55 15.71
N VAL A 74 -6.36 0.48 14.94
CA VAL A 74 -5.31 -0.46 14.55
C VAL A 74 -4.31 0.18 13.58
N THR A 75 -4.74 1.08 12.69
CA THR A 75 -3.83 1.84 11.81
C THR A 75 -2.93 2.78 12.61
N GLU A 76 -3.49 3.50 13.58
CA GLU A 76 -2.74 4.41 14.46
C GLU A 76 -1.66 3.65 15.26
N GLU A 77 -2.01 2.50 15.83
CA GLU A 77 -1.07 1.65 16.57
C GLU A 77 0.04 1.10 15.66
N MET A 78 -0.31 0.63 14.46
CA MET A 78 0.65 0.16 13.45
C MET A 78 1.65 1.25 13.06
N LEU A 79 1.16 2.43 12.69
CA LEU A 79 1.99 3.57 12.33
C LEU A 79 2.86 4.03 13.51
N SER A 80 2.30 4.08 14.71
CA SER A 80 3.04 4.43 15.93
C SER A 80 4.18 3.45 16.20
N TYR A 81 3.93 2.15 16.03
CA TYR A 81 4.94 1.11 16.17
C TYR A 81 6.06 1.30 15.15
N PHE A 82 5.73 1.48 13.86
CA PHE A 82 6.73 1.68 12.82
C PHE A 82 7.55 2.95 13.02
N ILE A 83 6.93 4.09 13.33
CA ILE A 83 7.63 5.35 13.59
C ILE A 83 8.57 5.23 14.80
N LYS A 84 8.14 4.56 15.89
CA LYS A 84 8.99 4.28 17.05
C LYS A 84 10.18 3.38 16.68
N LYS A 85 9.96 2.35 15.85
CA LYS A 85 11.00 1.41 15.39
C LYS A 85 12.14 2.09 14.62
N LEU A 86 11.89 3.23 13.96
CA LEU A 86 12.92 3.97 13.22
C LEU A 86 14.05 4.53 14.10
N ASN A 87 13.88 4.53 15.43
CA ASN A 87 14.91 4.83 16.44
C ASN A 87 15.78 6.05 16.08
N VAL A 88 15.13 7.08 15.53
CA VAL A 88 15.83 8.25 15.02
C VAL A 88 16.31 9.04 16.23
N ARG A 89 17.64 9.04 16.44
CA ARG A 89 18.39 9.53 17.63
C ARG A 89 18.18 11.00 18.04
N GLY A 90 17.11 11.68 17.63
CA GLY A 90 16.74 13.03 18.02
C GLY A 90 15.38 13.05 18.71
N ILE A 91 15.36 12.75 20.00
CA ILE A 91 14.17 12.50 20.86
C ILE A 91 13.17 13.69 20.95
N MET A 92 13.46 14.85 20.35
CA MET A 92 12.64 16.06 20.52
C MET A 92 11.99 16.63 19.25
N SER A 93 12.25 16.10 18.04
CA SER A 93 11.65 16.65 16.81
C SER A 93 10.65 15.69 16.19
N ARG A 94 9.37 16.02 16.26
CA ARG A 94 8.30 15.36 15.51
C ARG A 94 8.56 15.53 13.99
N PRO A 95 8.56 14.45 13.20
CA PRO A 95 8.89 14.51 11.78
C PRO A 95 7.82 15.21 10.94
N SER A 96 8.22 15.72 9.79
CA SER A 96 7.31 16.06 8.70
C SER A 96 7.08 14.80 7.86
N ILE A 97 5.82 14.46 7.63
CA ILE A 97 5.40 13.21 7.00
C ILE A 97 4.66 13.52 5.70
N MET A 98 5.04 12.86 4.61
CA MET A 98 4.27 12.80 3.37
C MET A 98 3.72 11.38 3.22
N ILE A 99 2.42 11.24 2.97
CA ILE A 99 1.76 9.95 2.76
C ILE A 99 1.13 9.90 1.37
N CYS A 100 1.30 8.79 0.66
CA CYS A 100 0.65 8.57 -0.63
C CYS A 100 -0.78 8.07 -0.44
N THR A 101 -1.71 8.52 -1.30
CA THR A 101 -3.10 8.03 -1.33
C THR A 101 -3.56 7.69 -2.74
N PRO A 102 -4.47 6.73 -2.93
CA PRO A 102 -5.09 6.43 -4.22
C PRO A 102 -5.73 7.67 -4.89
N THR A 103 -6.03 7.60 -6.19
CA THR A 103 -6.57 8.77 -6.92
C THR A 103 -8.00 9.15 -6.50
N ASN A 104 -8.75 8.19 -5.95
CA ASN A 104 -10.18 8.32 -5.66
C ASN A 104 -10.48 8.37 -4.15
N THR A 105 -9.49 8.74 -3.33
CA THR A 105 -9.68 8.86 -1.87
C THR A 105 -10.64 10.00 -1.53
N THR A 106 -11.70 9.68 -0.79
CA THR A 106 -12.69 10.67 -0.34
C THR A 106 -12.13 11.58 0.76
N GLU A 107 -12.72 12.75 0.96
CA GLU A 107 -12.28 13.67 2.03
C GLU A 107 -12.31 13.06 3.44
N ILE A 108 -13.25 12.14 3.71
CA ILE A 108 -13.33 11.43 4.99
C ILE A 108 -12.11 10.51 5.16
N GLU A 109 -11.74 9.77 4.11
CA GLU A 109 -10.59 8.86 4.12
C GLU A 109 -9.27 9.64 4.19
N ARG A 110 -9.15 10.74 3.44
CA ARG A 110 -7.99 11.66 3.53
C ARG A 110 -7.82 12.19 4.96
N LYS A 111 -8.91 12.61 5.60
CA LYS A 111 -8.90 13.07 6.99
C LYS A 111 -8.50 11.96 7.96
N ALA A 112 -8.97 10.73 7.76
CA ALA A 112 -8.58 9.60 8.59
C ALA A 112 -7.07 9.32 8.51
N ILE A 113 -6.48 9.36 7.30
CA ILE A 113 -5.03 9.16 7.11
C ILE A 113 -4.22 10.26 7.79
N LEU A 114 -4.62 11.53 7.60
CA LEU A 114 -3.98 12.66 8.27
C LEU A 114 -4.01 12.50 9.79
N GLN A 115 -5.19 12.20 10.35
CA GLN A 115 -5.37 12.05 11.79
C GLN A 115 -4.55 10.88 12.36
N ALA A 116 -4.51 9.73 11.68
CA ALA A 116 -3.72 8.59 12.10
C ALA A 116 -2.23 8.98 12.16
N ALA A 117 -1.69 9.60 11.11
CA ALA A 117 -0.29 10.00 11.04
C ALA A 117 0.10 11.08 12.06
N GLU A 118 -0.78 12.07 12.30
CA GLU A 118 -0.57 13.11 13.30
C GLU A 118 -0.50 12.51 14.72
N LYS A 119 -1.43 11.60 15.04
CA LYS A 119 -1.47 10.91 16.33
C LYS A 119 -0.28 9.97 16.53
N SER A 120 0.18 9.31 15.47
CA SER A 120 1.35 8.43 15.51
C SER A 120 2.69 9.17 15.68
N GLY A 121 2.68 10.50 15.77
CA GLY A 121 3.84 11.32 16.13
C GLY A 121 4.24 12.36 15.08
N GLY A 122 3.54 12.43 13.94
CA GLY A 122 3.77 13.45 12.91
C GLY A 122 3.56 14.88 13.44
N ASN A 123 4.30 15.84 12.87
CA ASN A 123 4.11 17.28 13.10
C ASN A 123 3.27 17.90 11.99
N LYS A 124 3.83 17.90 10.77
CA LYS A 124 3.15 18.34 9.56
C LYS A 124 2.95 17.12 8.69
N VAL A 125 1.70 16.80 8.38
CA VAL A 125 1.36 15.67 7.51
C VAL A 125 0.82 16.21 6.19
N TYR A 126 1.37 15.70 5.10
CA TYR A 126 0.98 16.02 3.73
C TYR A 126 0.47 14.75 3.06
N LEU A 127 -0.53 14.89 2.20
CA LEU A 127 -0.98 13.82 1.32
C LEU A 127 -0.58 14.15 -0.11
N GLU A 128 -0.10 13.15 -0.83
CA GLU A 128 0.08 13.22 -2.27
C GLU A 128 -0.53 12.01 -2.97
N VAL A 129 -0.85 12.18 -4.25
CA VAL A 129 -1.53 11.13 -5.02
C VAL A 129 -0.52 10.08 -5.51
N GLU A 130 -0.80 8.82 -5.22
CA GLU A 130 0.11 7.68 -5.40
C GLU A 130 0.61 7.51 -6.84
N PRO A 131 -0.23 7.52 -7.90
CA PRO A 131 0.29 7.45 -9.27
C PRO A 131 1.26 8.56 -9.67
N LYS A 132 1.15 9.77 -9.09
CA LYS A 132 2.10 10.86 -9.33
C LYS A 132 3.45 10.55 -8.68
N VAL A 133 3.42 10.03 -7.45
CA VAL A 133 4.62 9.60 -6.73
C VAL A 133 5.26 8.39 -7.40
N ALA A 134 4.46 7.42 -7.83
CA ALA A 134 4.91 6.24 -8.58
C ALA A 134 5.59 6.62 -9.90
N ALA A 135 5.02 7.57 -10.66
CA ALA A 135 5.62 8.09 -11.89
C ALA A 135 7.01 8.69 -11.64
N ILE A 136 7.13 9.53 -10.62
CA ILE A 136 8.41 10.14 -10.22
C ILE A 136 9.39 9.06 -9.77
N GLY A 137 8.93 8.09 -8.97
CA GLY A 137 9.71 6.95 -8.50
C GLY A 137 10.23 6.06 -9.63
N ALA A 138 9.48 5.95 -10.73
CA ALA A 138 9.87 5.27 -11.96
C ALA A 138 10.80 6.09 -12.87
N GLY A 139 11.15 7.33 -12.47
CA GLY A 139 12.04 8.21 -13.24
C GLY A 139 11.37 8.96 -14.38
N MET A 140 10.04 9.03 -14.40
CA MET A 140 9.29 9.76 -15.43
C MET A 140 9.33 11.27 -15.16
N ASP A 141 9.62 12.06 -16.19
CA ASP A 141 9.46 13.52 -16.13
C ASP A 141 8.00 13.91 -16.38
N ILE A 142 7.24 14.02 -15.30
CA ILE A 142 5.81 14.33 -15.33
C ILE A 142 5.50 15.81 -15.58
N PHE A 143 6.50 16.70 -15.53
CA PHE A 143 6.31 18.15 -15.65
C PHE A 143 6.32 18.64 -17.10
N GLN A 144 6.66 17.76 -18.05
CA GLN A 144 6.61 18.09 -19.48
C GLN A 144 5.16 18.16 -19.98
N PRO A 145 4.89 18.92 -21.06
CA PRO A 145 3.61 18.91 -21.78
C PRO A 145 3.45 17.62 -22.62
N ARG A 146 3.63 16.46 -22.01
CA ARG A 146 3.52 15.14 -22.62
C ARG A 146 2.66 14.25 -21.73
N GLY A 147 1.73 13.52 -22.36
CA GLY A 147 0.88 12.56 -21.66
C GLY A 147 1.66 11.30 -21.31
N ASN A 148 1.75 11.02 -20.02
CA ASN A 148 2.37 9.82 -19.45
C ASN A 148 1.28 9.00 -18.75
N MET A 149 1.12 7.72 -19.11
CA MET A 149 0.20 6.83 -18.40
C MET A 149 0.96 5.99 -17.38
N VAL A 150 0.46 5.95 -16.15
CA VAL A 150 0.96 5.10 -15.06
C VAL A 150 -0.15 4.16 -14.63
N ILE A 151 0.21 2.89 -14.44
CA ILE A 151 -0.65 1.85 -13.93
C ILE A 151 0.06 1.26 -12.71
N ASP A 152 -0.47 1.53 -11.53
CA ASP A 152 0.01 0.97 -10.27
C ASP A 152 -0.91 -0.19 -9.87
N ILE A 153 -0.36 -1.37 -9.60
CA ILE A 153 -1.10 -2.57 -9.22
C ILE A 153 -0.64 -2.99 -7.82
N GLY A 154 -1.40 -2.58 -6.80
CA GLY A 154 -1.09 -2.84 -5.41
C GLY A 154 -1.70 -4.13 -4.85
N GLY A 155 -1.90 -4.14 -3.53
CA GLY A 155 -2.59 -5.22 -2.84
C GLY A 155 -4.09 -5.21 -3.07
N GLY A 156 -4.75 -4.08 -2.80
CA GLY A 156 -6.22 -3.94 -2.88
C GLY A 156 -6.72 -3.22 -4.13
N THR A 157 -5.95 -2.27 -4.66
CA THR A 157 -6.35 -1.44 -5.80
C THR A 157 -5.34 -1.50 -6.94
N SER A 158 -5.86 -1.29 -8.15
CA SER A 158 -5.06 -0.88 -9.29
C SER A 158 -5.43 0.56 -9.64
N ASP A 159 -4.47 1.46 -9.57
CA ASP A 159 -4.65 2.89 -9.79
C ASP A 159 -4.00 3.29 -11.12
N ILE A 160 -4.80 3.90 -11.99
CA ILE A 160 -4.42 4.29 -13.34
C ILE A 160 -4.51 5.80 -13.43
N ALA A 161 -3.44 6.45 -13.88
CA ALA A 161 -3.43 7.89 -14.09
C ALA A 161 -2.74 8.27 -15.39
N VAL A 162 -3.24 9.31 -16.03
CA VAL A 162 -2.60 10.01 -17.13
C VAL A 162 -2.11 11.36 -16.60
N LEU A 163 -0.80 11.59 -16.67
CA LEU A 163 -0.11 12.75 -16.14
C LEU A 163 0.38 13.66 -17.28
N SER A 164 0.33 14.97 -17.09
CA SER A 164 0.96 15.97 -17.95
C SER A 164 1.12 17.27 -17.15
N LEU A 165 2.21 18.01 -17.38
CA LEU A 165 2.48 19.29 -16.68
C LEU A 165 2.42 19.19 -15.15
N GLY A 166 2.76 18.04 -14.58
CA GLY A 166 2.76 17.77 -13.15
C GLY A 166 1.40 17.41 -12.55
N ASP A 167 0.33 17.43 -13.36
CA ASP A 167 -1.05 17.20 -12.93
C ASP A 167 -1.64 15.92 -13.52
N ILE A 168 -2.65 15.38 -12.83
CA ILE A 168 -3.47 14.27 -13.30
C ILE A 168 -4.54 14.81 -14.24
N VAL A 169 -4.47 14.40 -15.50
CA VAL A 169 -5.42 14.78 -16.57
C VAL A 169 -6.63 13.85 -16.57
N ALA A 170 -6.40 12.57 -16.29
CA ALA A 170 -7.44 11.56 -16.16
C ALA A 170 -6.97 10.46 -15.20
N SER A 171 -7.88 9.88 -14.44
CA SER A 171 -7.59 8.76 -13.56
C SER A 171 -8.73 7.78 -13.45
N SER A 172 -8.40 6.56 -13.04
CA SER A 172 -9.35 5.51 -12.67
C SER A 172 -8.71 4.66 -11.59
N SER A 173 -9.51 4.17 -10.64
CA SER A 173 -9.05 3.26 -9.59
C SER A 173 -10.01 2.07 -9.54
N LEU A 174 -9.45 0.87 -9.55
CA LEU A 174 -10.19 -0.39 -9.57
C LEU A 174 -9.85 -1.20 -8.34
N ARG A 175 -10.86 -1.78 -7.68
CA ARG A 175 -10.69 -2.75 -6.59
C ARG A 175 -10.38 -4.15 -7.12
N MET A 176 -9.42 -4.22 -8.03
CA MET A 176 -8.93 -5.44 -8.66
C MET A 176 -7.41 -5.40 -8.68
N ALA A 177 -6.79 -6.17 -7.80
CA ALA A 177 -5.35 -6.16 -7.61
C ALA A 177 -4.88 -7.50 -6.97
N GLY A 178 -3.77 -7.50 -6.25
CA GLY A 178 -3.16 -8.70 -5.68
C GLY A 178 -4.08 -9.55 -4.81
N ASP A 179 -4.92 -8.93 -3.96
CA ASP A 179 -5.84 -9.63 -3.05
C ASP A 179 -6.95 -10.34 -3.83
N ARG A 180 -7.44 -9.73 -4.91
CA ARG A 180 -8.43 -10.36 -5.79
C ARG A 180 -7.83 -11.56 -6.52
N MET A 181 -6.59 -11.44 -7.01
CA MET A 181 -5.87 -12.55 -7.65
C MET A 181 -5.68 -13.71 -6.67
N ASN A 182 -5.32 -13.42 -5.41
CA ASN A 182 -5.21 -14.43 -4.36
C ASN A 182 -6.55 -15.17 -4.17
N GLN A 183 -7.67 -14.44 -4.07
CA GLN A 183 -8.99 -15.04 -3.90
C GLN A 183 -9.41 -15.90 -5.10
N ASP A 184 -9.12 -15.46 -6.32
CA ASP A 184 -9.42 -16.23 -7.52
C ASP A 184 -8.60 -17.52 -7.59
N ILE A 185 -7.34 -17.51 -7.11
CA ILE A 185 -6.51 -18.72 -6.93
C ILE A 185 -7.11 -19.66 -5.88
N VAL A 186 -7.54 -19.15 -4.72
CA VAL A 186 -8.21 -19.96 -3.68
C VAL A 186 -9.44 -20.66 -4.26
N ASN A 187 -10.28 -19.91 -4.98
CA ASN A 187 -11.51 -20.43 -5.58
C ASN A 187 -11.19 -21.48 -6.65
N TYR A 188 -10.23 -21.21 -7.53
CA TYR A 188 -9.79 -22.15 -8.55
C TYR A 188 -9.33 -23.49 -7.96
N VAL A 189 -8.47 -23.45 -6.92
CA VAL A 189 -7.97 -24.68 -6.28
C VAL A 189 -9.08 -25.44 -5.58
N LYS A 190 -10.01 -24.73 -4.94
CA LYS A 190 -11.21 -25.34 -4.34
C LYS A 190 -12.07 -26.02 -5.38
N ASP A 191 -12.35 -25.37 -6.50
CA ASP A 191 -13.33 -25.87 -7.49
C ASP A 191 -12.74 -26.96 -8.40
N GLN A 192 -11.47 -26.82 -8.81
CA GLN A 192 -10.82 -27.77 -9.72
C GLN A 192 -10.16 -28.95 -9.00
N HIS A 193 -9.66 -28.72 -7.78
CA HIS A 193 -8.91 -29.73 -7.02
C HIS A 193 -9.60 -30.17 -5.72
N HIS A 194 -10.76 -29.61 -5.38
CA HIS A 194 -11.50 -29.92 -4.15
C HIS A 194 -10.64 -29.73 -2.88
N LEU A 195 -9.67 -28.82 -2.95
CA LEU A 195 -8.72 -28.55 -1.89
C LEU A 195 -8.90 -27.12 -1.37
N LEU A 196 -9.06 -26.99 -0.05
CA LEU A 196 -9.08 -25.68 0.60
C LEU A 196 -7.64 -25.23 0.91
N ILE A 197 -7.27 -24.07 0.39
CA ILE A 197 -6.02 -23.39 0.71
C ILE A 197 -6.31 -22.01 1.30
N GLY A 198 -5.43 -21.54 2.18
CA GLY A 198 -5.52 -20.19 2.74
C GLY A 198 -4.93 -19.12 1.83
N GLU A 199 -5.25 -17.86 2.11
CA GLU A 199 -4.78 -16.68 1.34
C GLU A 199 -3.25 -16.65 1.18
N ARG A 200 -2.50 -16.93 2.25
CA ARG A 200 -1.03 -16.99 2.20
C ARG A 200 -0.51 -18.06 1.22
N SER A 201 -1.16 -19.22 1.15
CA SER A 201 -0.77 -20.27 0.21
C SER A 201 -1.09 -19.85 -1.23
N ALA A 202 -2.24 -19.22 -1.44
CA ALA A 202 -2.61 -18.68 -2.75
C ALA A 202 -1.64 -17.58 -3.21
N GLU A 203 -1.21 -16.70 -2.31
CA GLU A 203 -0.20 -15.67 -2.61
C GLU A 203 1.16 -16.27 -2.95
N GLN A 204 1.59 -17.31 -2.24
CA GLN A 204 2.82 -18.04 -2.57
C GLN A 204 2.74 -18.66 -3.97
N VAL A 205 1.61 -19.28 -4.31
CA VAL A 205 1.35 -19.80 -5.66
C VAL A 205 1.42 -18.67 -6.70
N LYS A 206 0.75 -17.54 -6.44
CA LYS A 206 0.78 -16.34 -7.31
C LYS A 206 2.23 -15.92 -7.60
N ILE A 207 3.04 -15.72 -6.56
CA ILE A 207 4.42 -15.22 -6.70
C ILE A 207 5.33 -16.24 -7.39
N GLN A 208 5.15 -17.53 -7.11
CA GLN A 208 6.07 -18.57 -7.59
C GLN A 208 5.82 -19.00 -9.04
N ILE A 209 4.54 -19.05 -9.46
CA ILE A 209 4.20 -19.68 -10.74
C ILE A 209 3.24 -18.88 -11.62
N ALA A 210 2.59 -17.81 -11.13
CA ALA A 210 1.70 -17.05 -11.99
C ALA A 210 2.50 -16.27 -13.05
N GLN A 211 2.01 -16.29 -14.28
CA GLN A 211 2.60 -15.58 -15.40
C GLN A 211 1.50 -14.92 -16.23
N VAL A 212 1.77 -13.70 -16.69
CA VAL A 212 0.96 -13.03 -17.71
C VAL A 212 1.74 -13.16 -19.02
N SER A 213 1.29 -14.01 -19.94
CA SER A 213 1.88 -14.09 -21.28
C SER A 213 1.04 -13.30 -22.28
N SER A 214 1.69 -12.40 -23.00
CA SER A 214 1.07 -11.59 -24.05
C SER A 214 0.89 -12.42 -25.33
N ARG A 215 -0.14 -13.27 -25.38
CA ARG A 215 -0.65 -13.70 -26.70
C ARG A 215 -1.40 -12.58 -27.45
N THR A 216 -1.62 -11.43 -26.79
CA THR A 216 -2.15 -10.22 -27.41
C THR A 216 -1.51 -8.99 -26.76
N ALA A 217 -0.37 -8.53 -27.27
CA ALA A 217 0.10 -7.18 -26.96
C ALA A 217 -0.83 -6.19 -27.66
N MET A 218 -1.73 -5.55 -26.91
CA MET A 218 -2.55 -4.46 -27.44
C MET A 218 -1.71 -3.19 -27.47
N MET A 219 -1.04 -2.95 -28.59
CA MET A 219 -0.31 -1.71 -28.83
C MET A 219 -1.32 -0.60 -29.17
N ILE A 220 -1.83 0.13 -28.17
CA ILE A 220 -2.66 1.32 -28.42
C ILE A 220 -1.71 2.47 -28.78
N ARG A 221 -1.43 2.65 -30.07
CA ARG A 221 -0.76 3.86 -30.58
C ARG A 221 -1.80 4.93 -30.84
N SER A 222 -1.91 5.89 -29.92
CA SER A 222 -2.53 7.19 -30.19
C SER A 222 -1.40 8.23 -30.28
N PRO A 223 -1.45 9.22 -31.21
CA PRO A 223 -0.44 10.27 -31.32
C PRO A 223 -0.29 11.17 -30.07
N LYS A 224 -1.00 10.88 -28.97
CA LYS A 224 -1.02 11.64 -27.72
C LYS A 224 -0.59 10.88 -26.47
N PHE A 225 -0.39 9.55 -26.53
CA PHE A 225 -0.09 8.74 -25.34
C PHE A 225 1.00 7.71 -25.66
N VAL A 226 2.07 7.73 -24.88
CA VAL A 226 3.00 6.61 -24.77
C VAL A 226 2.54 5.79 -23.57
N VAL A 227 2.11 4.55 -23.80
CA VAL A 227 1.84 3.59 -22.74
C VAL A 227 3.07 2.70 -22.65
N GLU A 228 3.88 2.90 -21.62
CA GLU A 228 5.01 2.04 -21.29
C GLU A 228 4.55 1.16 -20.13
N ILE A 229 4.29 -0.11 -20.41
CA ILE A 229 4.01 -1.11 -19.37
C ILE A 229 5.39 -1.57 -18.88
N LEU A 230 5.80 -1.09 -17.71
CA LEU A 230 7.01 -1.57 -17.02
C LEU A 230 6.74 -2.96 -16.40
#